data_AF-A0AAV6TWR2-F1
#
_entry.id   AF-A0AAV6TWR2-F1
#
_cell.length_a   1.000
_cell.length_b   1.000
_cell.length_c   1.000
_cell.angle_alpha   90.00
_cell.angle_beta   90.00
_cell.angle_gamma   90.00
#
_symmetry.space_group_name_H-M   'P 1'
#
loop_
_entity.id
_entity.type
_entity.pdbx_description
1 polymer ?
#
loop_
_entity_poly.entity_id
_entity_poly.type
_entity_poly.pdbx_seq_one_letter_code
_entity_poly.pdbx_strand_id
1 'polypeptide(L)'
;MFSNRLKRFSSTLINYPYFSTEKTNPTKFTKKFPVAGVKDIIVVASGKGGVGKSTTAVNLAIAISVNQKDKLVGLLDADVFGPSIPLMMNLNGQPELTQNNLMIPLVNYGIK
;
A
#
# COMPACT_ATOMS: atom_id res chain seq x y z
N MET A 1 37.17 25.15 -8.87
CA MET A 1 37.60 24.91 -7.47
C MET A 1 36.39 25.04 -6.55
N PHE A 2 36.37 24.20 -5.52
CA PHE A 2 35.55 24.16 -4.30
C PHE A 2 34.75 25.37 -3.77
N SER A 3 33.69 25.02 -3.01
CA SER A 3 32.99 25.76 -1.93
C SER A 3 32.02 26.90 -2.33
N ASN A 4 31.00 27.29 -1.55
CA ASN A 4 30.42 26.78 -0.28
C ASN A 4 28.87 27.04 -0.33
N ARG A 5 27.97 26.08 -0.05
CA ARG A 5 27.46 25.60 1.26
C ARG A 5 26.50 26.56 2.01
N LEU A 6 25.19 26.24 1.95
CA LEU A 6 24.07 26.61 2.86
C LEU A 6 23.82 28.12 3.13
N LYS A 7 22.58 28.63 3.20
CA LYS A 7 21.43 28.18 4.02
C LYS A 7 20.10 28.75 3.46
N ARG A 8 18.99 28.07 3.77
CA ARG A 8 17.88 28.55 4.64
C ARG A 8 16.50 28.10 4.12
N PHE A 9 15.79 27.35 4.97
CA PHE A 9 14.42 26.89 4.76
C PHE A 9 13.45 28.07 4.61
N SER A 10 12.54 27.99 3.64
CA SER A 10 11.08 28.12 3.87
C SER A 10 10.33 27.85 2.55
N SER A 11 9.56 26.77 2.48
CA SER A 11 8.59 26.56 1.41
C SER A 11 7.40 25.75 1.91
N THR A 12 6.52 26.42 2.65
CA THR A 12 5.14 25.98 2.84
C THR A 12 4.46 25.93 1.48
N LEU A 13 4.38 24.75 0.86
CA LEU A 13 3.57 24.51 -0.34
C LEU A 13 2.88 23.14 -0.23
N ILE A 14 1.68 23.16 0.37
CA ILE A 14 0.68 22.13 0.10
C ILE A 14 0.15 22.41 -1.31
N ASN A 15 0.58 21.62 -2.29
CA ASN A 15 0.06 21.65 -3.66
C ASN A 15 -0.25 20.22 -4.10
N TYR A 16 -1.52 19.84 -4.05
CA TYR A 16 -2.02 18.57 -4.61
C TYR A 16 -2.53 18.81 -6.05
N PRO A 17 -1.83 18.35 -7.09
CA PRO A 17 -2.06 18.77 -8.48
C PRO A 17 -3.08 17.86 -9.20
N TYR A 18 -4.29 17.71 -8.66
CA TYR A 18 -5.27 16.74 -9.18
C TYR A 18 -6.33 17.30 -10.14
N PHE A 19 -6.28 18.60 -10.48
CA PHE A 19 -7.24 19.23 -11.40
C PHE A 19 -6.57 19.80 -12.66
N SER A 20 -6.30 18.90 -13.61
CA SER A 20 -6.04 19.24 -15.02
C SER A 20 -7.15 18.63 -15.88
N THR A 21 -7.81 19.47 -16.67
CA THR A 21 -8.99 19.12 -17.48
C THR A 21 -8.57 18.50 -18.82
N GLU A 22 -8.38 17.17 -18.87
CA GLU A 22 -8.23 16.47 -20.14
C GLU A 22 -9.59 16.08 -20.74
N LYS A 23 -9.80 16.42 -22.02
CA LYS A 23 -10.96 15.98 -22.81
C LYS A 23 -10.94 14.46 -22.97
N THR A 24 -12.05 13.80 -22.65
CA THR A 24 -12.15 12.33 -22.58
C THR A 24 -12.21 11.68 -23.97
N ASN A 25 -11.20 10.89 -24.30
CA ASN A 25 -11.27 9.90 -25.38
C ASN A 25 -11.75 8.56 -24.80
N PRO A 26 -12.81 7.91 -25.33
CA PRO A 26 -13.53 6.83 -24.64
C PRO A 26 -12.77 5.49 -24.53
N THR A 27 -11.55 5.38 -25.06
CA THR A 27 -10.74 4.15 -25.06
C THR A 27 -9.68 4.07 -23.95
N LYS A 28 -9.56 5.07 -23.06
CA LYS A 28 -8.60 5.05 -21.93
C LYS A 28 -9.25 4.72 -20.57
N PHE A 29 -9.64 3.46 -20.38
CA PHE A 29 -9.75 2.92 -19.03
C PHE A 29 -8.35 2.63 -18.47
N THR A 30 -7.82 3.55 -17.67
CA THR A 30 -6.98 3.33 -16.48
C THR A 30 -6.30 4.64 -16.05
N LYS A 31 -7.05 5.51 -15.35
CA LYS A 31 -6.41 6.50 -14.47
C LYS A 31 -5.82 5.72 -13.30
N LYS A 32 -4.54 5.31 -13.40
CA LYS A 32 -3.83 4.72 -12.27
C LYS A 32 -3.86 5.73 -11.13
N PHE A 33 -4.36 5.34 -9.97
CA PHE A 33 -4.22 6.10 -8.73
C PHE A 33 -2.95 5.59 -8.04
N PRO A 34 -1.78 6.25 -8.19
CA PRO A 34 -0.56 5.78 -7.58
C PRO A 34 -0.67 5.92 -6.06
N VAL A 35 -0.47 4.82 -5.35
CA VAL A 35 -0.26 4.86 -3.90
C VAL A 35 1.17 5.34 -3.65
N ALA A 36 1.31 6.47 -2.95
CA ALA A 36 2.61 7.09 -2.73
C ALA A 36 3.58 6.12 -2.03
N GLY A 37 4.79 5.97 -2.58
CA GLY A 37 5.82 5.05 -2.05
C GLY A 37 5.67 3.58 -2.49
N VAL A 38 4.59 3.20 -3.18
CA VAL A 38 4.37 1.82 -3.65
C VAL A 38 4.83 1.69 -5.12
N LYS A 39 5.76 0.75 -5.38
CA LYS A 39 6.27 0.47 -6.73
C LYS A 39 5.33 -0.43 -7.53
N ASP A 40 4.95 -1.55 -6.92
CA ASP A 40 4.17 -2.64 -7.51
C ASP A 40 2.87 -2.82 -6.71
N ILE A 41 1.72 -2.96 -7.38
CA ILE A 41 0.43 -3.27 -6.75
C ILE A 41 -0.10 -4.57 -7.35
N ILE A 42 -0.35 -5.56 -6.50
CA ILE A 42 -0.94 -6.85 -6.88
C ILE A 42 -2.35 -6.92 -6.30
N VAL A 43 -3.35 -7.13 -7.15
CA VAL A 43 -4.75 -7.29 -6.72
C VAL A 43 -5.10 -8.77 -6.77
N VAL A 44 -5.54 -9.32 -5.64
CA VAL A 44 -6.07 -10.69 -5.55
C VAL A 44 -7.60 -10.59 -5.43
N ALA A 45 -8.32 -11.18 -6.39
CA ALA A 45 -9.78 -11.05 -6.54
C ALA A 45 -10.46 -12.43 -6.72
N SER A 46 -11.77 -12.50 -6.46
CA SER A 46 -12.60 -13.70 -6.73
C SER A 46 -14.04 -13.30 -7.00
N GLY A 47 -14.71 -14.00 -7.92
CA GLY A 47 -16.15 -13.88 -8.15
C GLY A 47 -17.03 -14.69 -7.19
N LYS A 48 -16.46 -15.48 -6.27
CA LYS A 48 -17.21 -16.31 -5.30
C LYS A 48 -16.53 -16.36 -3.93
N GLY A 49 -17.33 -16.43 -2.87
CA GLY A 49 -16.85 -16.72 -1.51
C GLY A 49 -16.25 -18.12 -1.36
N GLY A 50 -15.36 -18.30 -0.37
CA GLY A 50 -14.79 -19.61 -0.02
C GLY A 50 -13.66 -20.14 -0.90
N VAL A 51 -13.27 -19.46 -2.00
CA VAL A 51 -12.22 -19.95 -2.92
C VAL A 51 -10.77 -19.84 -2.41
N GLY A 52 -10.56 -19.39 -1.16
CA GLY A 52 -9.22 -19.19 -0.59
C GLY A 52 -8.51 -17.88 -0.99
N LYS A 53 -9.23 -16.87 -1.49
CA LYS A 53 -8.66 -15.57 -1.92
C LYS A 53 -7.67 -14.96 -0.91
N SER A 54 -8.08 -14.81 0.34
CA SER A 54 -7.29 -14.21 1.41
C SER A 54 -6.10 -15.10 1.78
N THR A 55 -6.27 -16.42 1.74
CA THR A 55 -5.20 -17.43 1.88
C THR A 55 -4.14 -17.29 0.78
N THR A 56 -4.55 -17.09 -0.48
CA THR A 56 -3.64 -16.85 -1.60
C THR A 56 -2.90 -15.53 -1.44
N ALA A 57 -3.58 -14.45 -1.01
CA ALA A 57 -2.95 -13.15 -0.77
C ALA A 57 -1.87 -13.20 0.32
N VAL A 58 -2.17 -13.84 1.47
CA VAL A 58 -1.21 -14.03 2.57
C VAL A 58 0.01 -14.84 2.11
N ASN A 59 -0.20 -15.99 1.48
CA ASN A 59 0.91 -16.84 1.03
C ASN A 59 1.76 -16.16 -0.05
N LEU A 60 1.15 -15.38 -0.96
CA LEU A 60 1.87 -14.60 -1.96
C LEU A 60 2.73 -13.50 -1.31
N ALA A 61 2.19 -12.78 -0.32
CA ALA A 61 2.94 -11.75 0.40
C ALA A 61 4.16 -12.34 1.13
N ILE A 62 3.97 -13.45 1.85
CA ILE A 62 5.06 -14.19 2.53
C ILE A 62 6.09 -14.69 1.52
N ALA A 63 5.64 -15.29 0.40
CA ALA A 63 6.55 -15.78 -0.64
C ALA A 63 7.39 -14.66 -1.26
N ILE A 64 6.82 -13.48 -1.51
CA ILE A 64 7.58 -12.32 -2.00
C ILE A 64 8.59 -11.88 -0.93
N SER A 65 8.18 -11.73 0.34
CA SER A 65 9.07 -11.29 1.41
C SER A 65 10.25 -12.24 1.66
N VAL A 66 10.03 -13.55 1.56
CA VAL A 66 11.10 -14.56 1.76
C VAL A 66 12.07 -14.61 0.58
N ASN A 67 11.57 -14.47 -0.66
CA ASN A 67 12.39 -14.60 -1.87
C ASN A 67 13.02 -13.27 -2.35
N GLN A 68 12.47 -12.11 -1.98
CA GLN A 68 12.90 -10.79 -2.43
C GLN A 68 13.20 -9.89 -1.21
N LYS A 69 14.34 -10.15 -0.56
CA LYS A 69 14.77 -9.50 0.71
C LYS A 69 14.93 -7.98 0.62
N ASP A 70 15.06 -7.44 -0.59
CA ASP A 70 15.16 -6.00 -0.90
C ASP A 70 13.79 -5.32 -1.04
N LYS A 71 12.69 -6.08 -1.07
CA LYS A 71 11.32 -5.55 -1.16
C LYS A 71 10.65 -5.46 0.20
N LEU A 72 10.07 -4.30 0.47
CA LEU A 72 9.07 -4.13 1.51
C LEU A 72 7.72 -4.61 0.99
N VAL A 73 7.07 -5.51 1.73
CA VAL A 73 5.75 -6.06 1.38
C VAL A 73 4.71 -5.53 2.37
N GLY A 74 3.66 -4.93 1.85
CA GLY A 74 2.47 -4.55 2.60
C GLY A 74 1.27 -5.39 2.19
N LEU A 75 0.39 -5.73 3.12
CA LEU A 75 -0.82 -6.53 2.85
C LEU A 75 -2.06 -5.85 3.42
N LEU A 76 -2.89 -5.30 2.52
CA LEU A 76 -4.15 -4.64 2.86
C LEU A 76 -5.34 -5.57 2.62
N ASP A 77 -6.18 -5.75 3.62
CA ASP A 77 -7.45 -6.46 3.49
C ASP A 77 -8.58 -5.51 3.06
N ALA A 78 -9.44 -5.99 2.16
CA ALA A 78 -10.68 -5.32 1.76
C ALA A 78 -11.88 -6.29 1.80
N ASP A 79 -11.70 -7.50 2.36
CA ASP A 79 -12.74 -8.49 2.51
C ASP A 79 -13.66 -8.21 3.70
N VAL A 80 -14.97 -8.27 3.44
CA VAL A 80 -16.00 -8.15 4.48
C VAL A 80 -16.44 -9.53 5.02
N PHE A 81 -16.27 -10.59 4.23
CA PHE A 81 -16.90 -11.91 4.47
C PHE A 81 -15.92 -13.10 4.36
N GLY A 82 -14.66 -12.91 4.74
CA GLY A 82 -13.65 -13.96 4.79
C GLY A 82 -13.03 -14.12 6.19
N PRO A 83 -12.28 -15.22 6.45
CA PRO A 83 -11.33 -15.24 7.56
C PRO A 83 -10.35 -14.07 7.39
N SER A 84 -10.34 -13.16 8.37
CA SER A 84 -9.62 -11.89 8.23
C SER A 84 -8.12 -12.10 8.07
N ILE A 85 -7.46 -11.28 7.25
CA ILE A 85 -6.00 -11.32 7.11
C ILE A 85 -5.29 -11.20 8.48
N PRO A 86 -5.72 -10.34 9.43
CA PRO A 86 -5.21 -10.34 10.79
C PRO A 86 -5.19 -11.73 11.47
N LEU A 87 -6.27 -12.51 11.35
CA LEU A 87 -6.32 -13.87 11.92
C LEU A 87 -5.28 -14.80 11.28
N MET A 88 -5.16 -14.81 9.95
CA MET A 88 -4.17 -15.64 9.25
C MET A 88 -2.73 -15.23 9.58
N MET A 89 -2.51 -13.95 9.83
CA MET A 89 -1.20 -13.38 10.18
C MET A 89 -0.91 -13.44 11.69
N ASN A 90 -1.76 -14.09 12.50
CA ASN A 90 -1.66 -14.14 13.97
C ASN A 90 -1.52 -12.74 14.62
N LEU A 91 -2.19 -11.74 14.03
CA LEU A 91 -2.20 -10.36 14.49
C LEU A 91 -3.39 -10.14 15.43
N ASN A 92 -3.14 -9.45 16.54
CA ASN A 92 -4.10 -9.19 17.60
C ASN A 92 -4.15 -7.69 17.90
N GLY A 93 -5.29 -7.20 18.41
CA GLY A 93 -5.52 -5.79 18.65
C GLY A 93 -5.99 -5.02 17.41
N GLN A 94 -6.01 -3.70 17.52
CA GLN A 94 -6.30 -2.78 16.40
C GLN A 94 -5.05 -1.96 16.10
N PRO A 95 -4.80 -1.59 14.83
CA PRO A 95 -3.69 -0.73 14.47
C PRO A 95 -3.90 0.68 15.08
N GLU A 96 -2.85 1.20 15.70
CA GLU A 96 -2.85 2.56 16.27
C GLU A 96 -2.83 3.63 15.17
N LEU A 97 -3.17 4.87 15.53
CA LEU A 97 -3.04 6.03 14.64
C LEU A 97 -1.87 6.91 15.06
N THR A 98 -1.08 7.33 14.07
CA THR A 98 -0.12 8.43 14.24
C THR A 98 -0.84 9.77 14.48
N GLN A 99 -0.10 10.77 14.96
CA GLN A 99 -0.59 12.16 15.11
C GLN A 99 -1.16 12.77 13.81
N ASN A 100 -0.79 12.23 12.64
CA ASN A 100 -1.26 12.66 11.33
C ASN A 100 -2.45 11.82 10.82
N ASN A 101 -3.14 11.09 11.70
CA ASN A 101 -4.23 10.13 11.38
C ASN A 101 -3.85 9.03 10.37
N LEU A 102 -2.55 8.71 10.24
CA LEU A 102 -2.10 7.56 9.45
C LEU A 102 -2.08 6.31 10.32
N MET A 103 -2.58 5.19 9.79
CA MET A 103 -2.57 3.88 10.44
C MET A 103 -1.14 3.35 10.60
N ILE A 104 -0.79 2.92 11.81
CA ILE A 104 0.44 2.19 12.11
C ILE A 104 0.18 0.71 11.81
N PRO A 105 0.91 0.08 10.86
CA PRO A 105 0.65 -1.30 10.48
C PRO A 105 0.95 -2.27 11.62
N LEU A 106 0.09 -3.29 11.76
CA LEU A 106 0.38 -4.49 12.55
C LEU A 106 1.34 -5.39 11.75
N VAL A 107 2.39 -5.92 12.39
CA VAL A 107 3.50 -6.59 11.69
C VAL A 107 3.68 -8.02 12.18
N ASN A 108 3.70 -8.98 11.25
CA ASN A 108 4.16 -10.35 11.50
C ASN A 108 4.73 -10.97 10.21
N TYR A 109 5.58 -11.99 10.35
CA TYR A 109 6.27 -12.68 9.24
C TYR A 109 7.06 -11.76 8.29
N GLY A 110 7.45 -10.56 8.76
CA GLY A 110 8.11 -9.53 7.94
C GLY A 110 7.17 -8.67 7.07
N ILE A 111 5.87 -8.96 7.09
CA ILE A 111 4.83 -8.24 6.35
C ILE A 111 4.25 -7.11 7.22
N LYS A 112 3.91 -5.99 6.57
CA LYS A 112 3.27 -4.81 7.18
C LYS A 112 1.88 -4.55 6.59
#